data_AF-A0A1M5Y000-F1
#
_entry.id   AF-A0A1M5Y000-F1
#
_cell.length_a   1.000
_cell.length_b   1.000
_cell.length_c   1.000
_cell.angle_alpha   90.00
_cell.angle_beta   90.00
_cell.angle_gamma   90.00
#
_symmetry.space_group_name_H-M   'P 1'
#
loop_
_entity.id
_entity.type
_entity.pdbx_description
1 polymer ?
#
loop_
_entity_poly.entity_id
_entity_poly.type
_entity_poly.pdbx_seq_one_letter_code
_entity_poly.pdbx_strand_id
1 'polypeptide(L)'
;MIRVFGMVLLLMLTSCLTRDERISEFQEKLGLEKAQVLNDMVDHFENRLQVLYPKLELKDAYLQLLEDLEHQALDNTEMQFQWPEALLLKDINSGLQDDFYMQKFNSKTLNQEGVFFKAMRSQSYYDELIAEYFWVLEQTGRITPSQFASGMLRFDFDPNNFFHKRILVFQFSP
;
A
#
# COMPACT_ATOMS: atom_id res chain seq x y z
N MET A 1 57.52 -19.50 -3.98
CA MET A 1 56.93 -18.20 -4.34
C MET A 1 55.42 -18.30 -4.28
N ILE A 2 54.78 -17.19 -3.92
CA ILE A 2 53.46 -17.08 -3.28
C ILE A 2 52.30 -17.66 -4.11
N ARG A 3 51.43 -18.39 -3.40
CA ARG A 3 50.14 -18.93 -3.84
C ARG A 3 49.19 -17.77 -4.17
N VAL A 4 48.71 -17.69 -5.41
CA VAL A 4 47.70 -16.69 -5.79
C VAL A 4 46.36 -17.11 -5.18
N PHE A 5 45.97 -16.28 -4.22
CA PHE A 5 44.74 -16.34 -3.43
C PHE A 5 43.50 -16.45 -4.34
N GLY A 6 42.71 -17.50 -4.10
CA GLY A 6 41.31 -17.51 -4.49
C GLY A 6 40.56 -16.49 -3.64
N MET A 7 40.02 -15.45 -4.28
CA MET A 7 39.05 -14.56 -3.64
C MET A 7 38.30 -13.73 -4.70
N VAL A 8 37.54 -14.40 -5.58
CA VAL A 8 36.51 -13.74 -6.39
C VAL A 8 35.27 -14.64 -6.44
N LEU A 9 34.70 -14.91 -5.27
CA LEU A 9 33.35 -15.49 -5.17
C LEU A 9 32.76 -15.25 -3.77
N LEU A 10 32.63 -13.98 -3.38
CA LEU A 10 31.90 -13.63 -2.15
C LEU A 10 31.31 -12.21 -2.23
N LEU A 11 30.61 -11.89 -3.32
CA LEU A 11 29.84 -10.64 -3.46
C LEU A 11 28.35 -10.88 -3.74
N MET A 12 27.85 -12.10 -3.48
CA MET A 12 26.44 -12.49 -3.71
C MET A 12 25.67 -12.87 -2.42
N LEU A 13 26.21 -12.57 -1.23
CA LEU A 13 25.63 -13.00 0.05
C LEU A 13 25.15 -11.86 0.97
N THR A 14 25.17 -10.59 0.53
CA THR A 14 24.67 -9.46 1.35
C THR A 14 23.22 -9.09 1.08
N SER A 15 22.58 -9.59 0.01
CA SER A 15 21.18 -9.27 -0.31
C SER A 15 20.15 -9.99 0.57
N CYS A 16 20.58 -10.87 1.49
CA CYS A 16 19.71 -11.51 2.48
C CYS A 16 19.74 -10.85 3.87
N LEU A 17 20.54 -9.81 4.11
CA LEU A 17 20.69 -9.22 5.47
C LEU A 17 19.65 -8.15 5.83
N THR A 18 18.72 -7.78 4.94
CA THR A 18 17.81 -6.64 5.15
C THR A 18 16.37 -6.90 4.67
N ARG A 19 15.97 -8.16 4.48
CA ARG A 19 14.59 -8.48 4.10
C ARG A 19 13.74 -8.43 5.37
N ASP A 20 12.87 -7.43 5.47
CA ASP A 20 11.88 -7.37 6.54
C ASP A 20 10.98 -8.61 6.49
N GLU A 21 11.14 -9.51 7.47
CA GLU A 21 10.42 -10.79 7.52
C GLU A 21 8.90 -10.58 7.56
N ARG A 22 8.43 -9.46 8.13
CA ARG A 22 7.01 -9.08 8.18
C ARG A 22 6.40 -8.95 6.80
N ILE A 23 7.18 -8.45 5.83
CA ILE A 23 6.72 -8.32 4.43
C ILE A 23 6.47 -9.72 3.86
N SER A 24 7.41 -10.65 4.05
CA SER A 24 7.29 -12.00 3.51
C SER A 24 6.12 -12.75 4.15
N GLU A 25 5.97 -12.65 5.49
CA GLU A 25 4.84 -13.21 6.21
C GLU A 25 3.49 -12.63 5.76
N PHE A 26 3.44 -11.31 5.53
CA PHE A 26 2.23 -10.65 5.03
C PHE A 26 1.84 -11.20 3.66
N GLN A 27 2.79 -11.29 2.74
CA GLN A 27 2.55 -11.81 1.39
C GLN A 27 2.15 -13.29 1.40
N GLU A 28 2.76 -14.10 2.27
CA GLU A 28 2.41 -15.51 2.43
C GLU A 28 0.98 -15.67 2.99
N LYS A 29 0.65 -14.93 4.05
CA LYS A 29 -0.70 -14.95 4.65
C LYS A 29 -1.76 -14.52 3.65
N LEU A 30 -1.52 -13.43 2.94
CA LEU A 30 -2.43 -12.91 1.89
C LEU A 30 -2.59 -13.89 0.73
N GLY A 31 -1.54 -14.66 0.44
CA GLY A 31 -1.46 -15.54 -0.73
C GLY A 31 -0.75 -14.84 -1.89
N LEU A 32 0.14 -15.57 -2.57
CA LEU A 32 1.07 -15.02 -3.56
C LEU A 32 0.38 -14.29 -4.72
N GLU A 33 -0.74 -14.82 -5.21
CA GLU A 33 -1.49 -14.19 -6.31
C GLU A 33 -2.06 -12.83 -5.89
N LYS A 34 -2.77 -12.77 -4.76
CA LYS A 34 -3.31 -11.53 -4.20
C LYS A 34 -2.22 -10.53 -3.84
N ALA A 35 -1.11 -11.01 -3.28
CA ALA A 35 0.04 -10.17 -2.98
C ALA A 35 0.65 -9.57 -4.25
N GLN A 36 0.75 -10.34 -5.33
CA GLN A 36 1.23 -9.84 -6.62
C GLN A 36 0.28 -8.79 -7.20
N VAL A 37 -1.03 -9.02 -7.14
CA VAL A 37 -2.01 -8.03 -7.61
C VAL A 37 -1.93 -6.74 -6.80
N LEU A 38 -1.81 -6.82 -5.48
CA LEU A 38 -1.64 -5.64 -4.64
C LEU A 38 -0.35 -4.88 -4.98
N ASN A 39 0.74 -5.58 -5.34
CA ASN A 39 1.96 -4.95 -5.84
C ASN A 39 1.71 -4.23 -7.17
N ASP A 40 1.05 -4.90 -8.14
CA ASP A 40 0.69 -4.30 -9.43
C ASP A 40 -0.17 -3.02 -9.23
N MET A 41 -1.04 -3.01 -8.21
CA MET A 41 -1.84 -1.83 -7.85
C MET A 41 -1.00 -0.69 -7.28
N VAL A 42 -0.03 -0.98 -6.42
CA VAL A 42 0.93 0.03 -5.93
C VAL A 42 1.75 0.60 -7.09
N ASP A 43 2.27 -0.26 -7.97
CA ASP A 43 3.07 0.18 -9.12
C ASP A 43 2.24 1.08 -10.05
N HIS A 44 0.98 0.73 -10.33
CA HIS A 44 0.08 1.59 -11.10
C HIS A 44 -0.17 2.93 -10.41
N PHE A 45 -0.41 2.90 -9.09
CA PHE A 45 -0.62 4.09 -8.29
C PHE A 45 0.59 5.05 -8.37
N GLU A 46 1.80 4.53 -8.21
CA GLU A 46 3.04 5.31 -8.28
C GLU A 46 3.28 5.90 -9.68
N ASN A 47 2.99 5.14 -10.73
CA ASN A 47 3.03 5.67 -12.10
C ASN A 47 2.05 6.84 -12.29
N ARG A 48 0.86 6.75 -11.69
CA ARG A 48 -0.13 7.84 -11.73
C ARG A 48 0.33 9.06 -10.94
N LEU A 49 0.96 8.88 -9.77
CA LEU A 49 1.57 9.98 -9.02
C LEU A 49 2.59 10.74 -9.86
N GLN A 50 3.45 10.02 -10.60
CA GLN A 50 4.45 10.65 -11.46
C GLN A 50 3.85 11.42 -12.65
N VAL A 51 2.65 11.03 -13.10
CA VAL A 51 1.90 11.80 -14.12
C VAL A 51 1.30 13.07 -13.51
N LEU A 52 0.78 13.00 -12.29
CA LEU A 52 0.20 14.15 -11.58
C LEU A 52 1.28 15.16 -11.17
N TYR A 53 2.43 14.67 -10.72
CA TYR A 53 3.53 15.48 -10.19
C TYR A 53 4.84 15.23 -10.95
N PRO A 54 4.92 15.53 -12.26
CA PRO A 54 6.04 15.13 -13.13
C PRO A 54 7.38 15.81 -12.82
N LYS A 55 7.39 16.78 -11.90
CA LYS A 55 8.60 17.51 -11.48
C LYS A 55 9.10 17.06 -10.10
N LEU A 56 8.38 16.18 -9.42
CA LEU A 56 8.72 15.70 -8.09
C LEU A 56 9.32 14.29 -8.17
N GLU A 57 10.24 14.00 -7.27
CA GLU A 57 10.65 12.63 -7.00
C GLU A 57 9.45 11.87 -6.41
N LEU A 58 9.39 10.55 -6.60
CA LEU A 58 8.23 9.74 -6.22
C LEU A 58 7.85 9.90 -4.73
N LYS A 59 8.85 9.95 -3.84
CA LYS A 59 8.64 10.17 -2.40
C LYS A 59 7.96 11.51 -2.10
N ASP A 60 8.32 12.55 -2.85
CA ASP A 60 7.81 13.90 -2.65
C ASP A 60 6.42 14.02 -3.32
N ALA A 61 6.19 13.28 -4.41
CA ALA A 61 4.87 13.16 -5.04
C ALA A 61 3.83 12.50 -4.11
N TYR A 62 4.23 11.50 -3.31
CA TYR A 62 3.36 10.94 -2.27
C TYR A 62 2.95 11.99 -1.22
N LEU A 63 3.91 12.76 -0.71
CA LEU A 63 3.65 13.78 0.28
C LEU A 63 2.80 14.92 -0.30
N GLN A 64 3.10 15.35 -1.52
CA GLN A 64 2.30 16.36 -2.23
C GLN A 64 0.86 15.90 -2.42
N LEU A 65 0.63 14.64 -2.80
CA LEU A 65 -0.74 14.09 -2.87
C LEU A 65 -1.47 14.23 -1.53
N LEU A 66 -0.83 13.84 -0.43
CA LEU A 66 -1.47 13.91 0.89
C LEU A 66 -1.76 15.37 1.29
N GLU A 67 -0.82 16.29 1.06
CA GLU A 67 -1.05 17.73 1.30
C GLU A 67 -2.23 18.25 0.46
N ASP A 68 -2.29 17.92 -0.83
CA ASP A 68 -3.35 18.39 -1.71
C ASP A 68 -4.72 17.80 -1.30
N LEU A 69 -4.76 16.53 -0.88
CA LEU A 69 -5.96 15.89 -0.36
C LEU A 69 -6.43 16.51 0.97
N GLU A 70 -5.50 16.81 1.89
CA GLU A 70 -5.82 17.46 3.16
C GLU A 70 -6.48 18.82 2.92
N HIS A 71 -5.93 19.63 2.02
CA HIS A 71 -6.40 20.97 1.67
C HIS A 71 -7.57 20.99 0.66
N GLN A 72 -8.02 19.81 0.19
CA GLN A 72 -9.05 19.68 -0.85
C GLN A 72 -8.69 20.43 -2.13
N ALA A 73 -7.40 20.42 -2.47
CA ALA A 73 -6.84 21.12 -3.63
C ALA A 73 -6.93 20.30 -4.92
N LEU A 74 -7.20 18.99 -4.83
CA LEU A 74 -7.44 18.13 -5.99
C LEU A 74 -8.93 18.10 -6.34
N ASP A 75 -9.24 18.25 -7.63
CA ASP A 75 -10.59 17.99 -8.10
C ASP A 75 -10.89 16.48 -8.21
N ASN A 76 -12.16 16.12 -8.30
CA ASN A 76 -12.59 14.72 -8.37
C ASN A 76 -12.11 13.98 -9.63
N THR A 77 -11.67 14.69 -10.67
CA THR A 77 -11.12 14.13 -11.91
C THR A 77 -9.64 13.78 -11.72
N GLU A 78 -8.91 14.61 -10.99
CA GLU A 78 -7.50 14.38 -10.62
C GLU A 78 -7.36 13.24 -9.61
N MET A 79 -8.32 13.08 -8.70
CA MET A 79 -8.39 11.95 -7.75
C MET A 79 -8.82 10.62 -8.37
N GLN A 80 -9.31 10.61 -9.62
CA GLN A 80 -9.59 9.36 -10.32
C GLN A 80 -8.26 8.72 -10.73
N PHE A 81 -7.70 7.91 -9.85
CA PHE A 81 -6.77 6.85 -10.20
C PHE A 81 -7.53 5.91 -11.15
N GLN A 82 -7.55 6.25 -12.44
CA GLN A 82 -8.18 5.41 -13.44
C GLN A 82 -7.37 4.12 -13.48
N TRP A 83 -7.97 3.07 -12.95
CA TRP A 83 -7.40 1.73 -12.91
C TRP A 83 -7.60 1.07 -14.28
N PRO A 84 -6.55 0.50 -14.90
CA PRO A 84 -6.68 -0.19 -16.17
C PRO A 84 -7.63 -1.37 -16.03
N GLU A 85 -8.51 -1.59 -17.02
CA GLU A 85 -9.48 -2.68 -17.01
C GLU A 85 -8.82 -4.04 -16.75
N ALA A 86 -7.64 -4.28 -17.35
CA ALA A 86 -6.88 -5.51 -17.13
C ALA A 86 -6.44 -5.69 -15.66
N LEU A 87 -6.09 -4.61 -14.97
CA LEU A 87 -5.70 -4.66 -13.55
C LEU A 87 -6.92 -4.86 -12.65
N LEU A 88 -8.05 -4.21 -12.97
CA LEU A 88 -9.33 -4.45 -12.27
C LEU A 88 -9.78 -5.90 -12.41
N LEU A 89 -9.63 -6.49 -13.59
CA LEU A 89 -9.97 -7.89 -13.83
C LEU A 89 -9.06 -8.83 -13.02
N LYS A 90 -7.77 -8.52 -12.88
CA LYS A 90 -6.86 -9.28 -12.00
C LYS A 90 -7.27 -9.18 -10.53
N ASP A 91 -7.61 -7.98 -10.06
CA ASP A 91 -8.10 -7.74 -8.69
C ASP A 91 -9.31 -8.61 -8.38
N ILE A 92 -10.33 -8.55 -9.23
CA ILE A 92 -11.55 -9.35 -9.09
C ILE A 92 -11.22 -10.85 -9.12
N ASN A 93 -10.46 -11.33 -10.12
CA ASN A 93 -10.19 -12.75 -10.30
C ASN A 93 -9.31 -13.34 -9.19
N SER A 94 -8.43 -12.55 -8.59
CA SER A 94 -7.58 -12.99 -7.48
C SER A 94 -8.36 -13.16 -6.16
N GLY A 95 -9.58 -12.60 -6.07
CA GLY A 95 -10.35 -12.52 -4.83
C GLY A 95 -9.74 -11.57 -3.79
N LEU A 96 -8.85 -10.65 -4.20
CA LEU A 96 -8.30 -9.61 -3.32
C LEU A 96 -9.39 -8.62 -2.91
N GLN A 97 -10.28 -8.24 -3.83
CA GLN A 97 -11.41 -7.37 -3.52
C GLN A 97 -12.33 -7.96 -2.45
N ASP A 98 -12.49 -9.28 -2.39
CA ASP A 98 -13.27 -9.96 -1.35
C ASP A 98 -12.60 -9.88 0.02
N ASP A 99 -11.26 -9.73 0.09
CA ASP A 99 -10.55 -9.47 1.35
C ASP A 99 -10.69 -8.02 1.80
N PHE A 100 -10.94 -7.08 0.88
CA PHE A 100 -11.16 -5.67 1.20
C PHE A 100 -12.59 -5.40 1.64
N TYR A 101 -13.54 -5.95 0.89
CA TYR A 101 -14.95 -5.61 1.02
C TYR A 101 -15.83 -6.86 0.99
N MET A 102 -16.87 -6.85 1.82
CA MET A 102 -17.97 -7.81 1.77
C MET A 102 -19.21 -7.13 1.21
N GLN A 103 -19.88 -7.82 0.27
CA GLN A 103 -21.18 -7.40 -0.23
C GLN A 103 -22.26 -7.68 0.82
N LYS A 104 -22.92 -6.64 1.32
CA LYS A 104 -24.12 -6.74 2.16
C LYS A 104 -25.29 -6.07 1.46
N PHE A 105 -26.22 -6.87 0.95
CA PHE A 105 -27.35 -6.40 0.14
C PHE A 105 -26.88 -5.54 -1.04
N ASN A 106 -27.10 -4.22 -0.97
CA ASN A 106 -26.78 -3.23 -2.01
C ASN A 106 -25.60 -2.32 -1.61
N SER A 107 -24.83 -2.66 -0.57
CA SER A 107 -23.63 -1.92 -0.18
C SER A 107 -22.39 -2.81 -0.06
N LYS A 108 -21.25 -2.29 -0.53
CA LYS A 108 -19.94 -2.79 -0.15
C LYS A 108 -19.62 -2.25 1.25
N THR A 109 -19.25 -3.14 2.15
CA THR A 109 -18.79 -2.80 3.50
C THR A 109 -17.42 -3.40 3.72
N LEU A 110 -16.60 -2.78 4.58
CA LEU A 110 -15.29 -3.27 4.94
C LEU A 110 -15.33 -4.74 5.41
N ASN A 111 -14.47 -5.59 4.84
CA ASN A 111 -14.32 -6.97 5.29
C ASN A 111 -13.24 -7.07 6.39
N GLN A 112 -13.64 -6.81 7.65
CA GLN A 112 -12.74 -6.96 8.80
C GLN A 112 -12.27 -8.41 9.02
N GLU A 113 -13.00 -9.38 8.48
CA GLU A 113 -12.63 -10.80 8.53
C GLU A 113 -11.70 -11.23 7.40
N GLY A 114 -11.52 -10.36 6.39
CA GLY A 114 -10.67 -10.57 5.22
C GLY A 114 -9.20 -10.72 5.58
N VAL A 115 -8.48 -11.49 4.77
CA VAL A 115 -7.09 -11.83 5.07
C VAL A 115 -6.20 -10.58 5.03
N PHE A 116 -6.42 -9.69 4.06
CA PHE A 116 -5.72 -8.40 3.99
C PHE A 116 -5.90 -7.60 5.27
N PHE A 117 -7.16 -7.42 5.72
CA PHE A 117 -7.46 -6.62 6.90
C PHE A 117 -6.72 -7.17 8.12
N LYS A 118 -6.86 -8.46 8.40
CA LYS A 118 -6.20 -9.12 9.54
C LYS A 118 -4.67 -9.03 9.45
N ALA A 119 -4.10 -9.29 8.27
CA ALA A 119 -2.65 -9.28 8.08
C ALA A 119 -2.08 -7.86 8.23
N MET A 120 -2.73 -6.84 7.66
CA MET A 120 -2.31 -5.45 7.79
C MET A 120 -2.53 -4.93 9.22
N ARG A 121 -3.67 -5.25 9.84
CA ARG A 121 -3.98 -4.89 11.25
C ARG A 121 -2.97 -5.46 12.24
N SER A 122 -2.40 -6.63 11.96
CA SER A 122 -1.35 -7.21 12.82
C SER A 122 -0.06 -6.38 12.85
N GLN A 123 0.15 -5.51 11.86
CA GLN A 123 1.31 -4.61 11.81
C GLN A 123 1.17 -3.42 12.77
N SER A 124 -0.02 -3.14 13.30
CA SER A 124 -0.24 -2.07 14.29
C SER A 124 0.59 -2.21 15.56
N TYR A 125 1.13 -3.41 15.86
CA TYR A 125 2.05 -3.59 16.98
C TYR A 125 3.40 -2.89 16.75
N TYR A 126 3.81 -2.72 15.49
CA TYR A 126 5.11 -2.20 15.10
C TYR A 126 5.06 -0.79 14.52
N ASP A 127 3.87 -0.29 14.21
CA ASP A 127 3.67 0.91 13.39
C ASP A 127 2.44 1.69 13.86
N GLU A 128 2.68 2.88 14.39
CA GLU A 128 1.65 3.73 15.00
C GLU A 128 0.65 4.28 13.97
N LEU A 129 1.13 4.60 12.75
CA LEU A 129 0.24 5.03 11.66
C LEU A 129 -0.75 3.93 11.33
N ILE A 130 -0.29 2.69 11.24
CA ILE A 130 -1.15 1.53 10.98
C ILE A 130 -2.12 1.31 12.14
N ALA A 131 -1.66 1.46 13.39
CA ALA A 131 -2.52 1.36 14.57
C ALA A 131 -3.67 2.37 14.54
N GLU A 132 -3.36 3.64 14.29
CA GLU A 132 -4.37 4.69 14.24
C GLU A 132 -5.32 4.51 13.05
N TYR A 133 -4.79 4.20 11.87
CA TYR A 133 -5.59 4.01 10.65
C TYR A 133 -6.73 3.01 10.89
N PHE A 134 -6.41 1.85 11.46
CA PHE A 134 -7.44 0.84 11.74
C PHE A 134 -8.34 1.21 12.91
N TRP A 135 -7.83 1.88 13.94
CA TRP A 135 -8.67 2.37 15.03
C TRP A 135 -9.76 3.31 14.49
N VAL A 136 -9.39 4.30 13.68
CA VAL A 136 -10.35 5.22 13.06
C VAL A 136 -11.31 4.47 12.13
N LEU A 137 -10.78 3.60 11.26
CA LEU A 137 -11.59 2.87 10.28
C LEU A 137 -12.62 1.96 10.96
N GLU A 138 -12.28 1.32 12.09
CA GLU A 138 -13.18 0.51 12.90
C GLU A 138 -14.28 1.36 13.58
N GLN A 139 -14.00 2.60 13.97
CA GLN A 139 -14.98 3.50 14.58
C GLN A 139 -15.95 4.13 13.57
N THR A 140 -15.43 4.54 12.40
CA THR A 140 -16.23 5.35 11.45
C THR A 140 -16.71 4.56 10.25
N GLY A 141 -16.07 3.43 9.92
CA GLY A 141 -16.33 2.60 8.73
C GLY A 141 -15.98 3.24 7.39
N ARG A 142 -15.88 4.58 7.33
CA ARG A 142 -15.49 5.36 6.16
C ARG A 142 -14.63 6.55 6.60
N ILE A 143 -13.55 6.78 5.87
CA ILE A 143 -12.64 7.91 6.07
C ILE A 143 -12.67 8.75 4.78
N THR A 144 -12.90 10.06 4.89
CA THR A 144 -12.84 10.93 3.70
C THR A 144 -11.40 11.12 3.23
N PRO A 145 -11.13 11.47 1.96
CA PRO A 145 -9.76 11.67 1.50
C PRO A 145 -8.97 12.70 2.31
N SER A 146 -9.60 13.81 2.70
CA SER A 146 -8.97 14.85 3.55
C SER A 146 -8.68 14.34 4.96
N GLN A 147 -9.60 13.60 5.59
CA GLN A 147 -9.36 12.98 6.90
C GLN A 147 -8.25 11.93 6.84
N PHE A 148 -8.25 11.11 5.78
CA PHE A 148 -7.23 10.10 5.55
C PHE A 148 -5.86 10.76 5.43
N ALA A 149 -5.73 11.77 4.58
CA ALA A 149 -4.48 12.46 4.34
C ALA A 149 -3.95 13.16 5.59
N SER A 150 -4.82 13.86 6.33
CA SER A 150 -4.45 14.48 7.60
C SER A 150 -3.91 13.47 8.62
N GLY A 151 -4.54 12.28 8.69
CA GLY A 151 -4.03 11.17 9.50
C GLY A 151 -2.67 10.67 9.04
N MET A 152 -2.50 10.41 7.74
CA MET A 152 -1.22 9.95 7.18
C MET A 152 -0.08 10.94 7.47
N LEU A 153 -0.31 12.24 7.28
CA LEU A 153 0.68 13.28 7.54
C LEU A 153 0.99 13.43 9.04
N ARG A 154 -0.04 13.38 9.89
CA ARG A 154 0.12 13.50 11.35
C ARG A 154 0.94 12.35 11.97
N PHE A 155 0.84 11.15 11.41
CA PHE A 155 1.53 9.95 11.90
C PHE A 155 2.74 9.58 11.04
N ASP A 156 3.40 10.58 10.44
CA ASP A 156 4.67 10.44 9.73
C ASP A 156 4.67 9.36 8.64
N PHE A 157 3.73 9.46 7.69
CA PHE A 157 3.72 8.60 6.50
C PHE A 157 5.10 8.56 5.82
N ASP A 158 5.74 7.39 5.87
CA ASP A 158 6.96 7.10 5.10
C ASP A 158 6.64 6.55 3.69
N PRO A 159 6.97 7.28 2.60
CA PRO A 159 6.82 6.82 1.22
C PRO A 159 7.79 5.70 0.82
N ASN A 160 8.66 5.21 1.71
CA ASN A 160 9.48 4.02 1.49
C ASN A 160 8.96 2.80 2.27
N ASN A 161 8.01 2.99 3.18
CA ASN A 161 7.45 1.92 3.99
C ASN A 161 6.46 1.09 3.16
N PHE A 162 6.70 -0.22 3.11
CA PHE A 162 5.92 -1.18 2.34
C PHE A 162 4.43 -1.18 2.72
N PHE A 163 4.12 -1.12 4.02
CA PHE A 163 2.75 -1.20 4.52
C PHE A 163 1.99 0.12 4.34
N HIS A 164 2.67 1.25 4.53
CA HIS A 164 2.10 2.58 4.34
C HIS A 164 1.52 2.77 2.93
N LYS A 165 2.30 2.44 1.89
CA LYS A 165 1.83 2.50 0.49
C LYS A 165 0.57 1.68 0.25
N ARG A 166 0.45 0.52 0.91
CA ARG A 166 -0.67 -0.41 0.73
C ARG A 166 -1.93 0.05 1.45
N ILE A 167 -1.81 0.75 2.58
CA ILE A 167 -2.93 1.44 3.21
C ILE A 167 -3.50 2.49 2.26
N LEU A 168 -2.62 3.24 1.60
CA LEU A 168 -3.02 4.26 0.63
C LEU A 168 -3.74 3.63 -0.57
N VAL A 169 -3.17 2.60 -1.20
CA VAL A 169 -3.84 1.88 -2.29
C VAL A 169 -5.18 1.28 -1.85
N PHE A 170 -5.24 0.67 -0.67
CA PHE A 170 -6.48 0.12 -0.11
C PHE A 170 -7.57 1.19 0.04
N GLN A 171 -7.21 2.38 0.54
CA GLN A 171 -8.12 3.51 0.72
C GLN A 171 -8.72 4.02 -0.61
N PHE A 172 -7.95 3.97 -1.70
CA PHE A 172 -8.37 4.45 -3.03
C PHE A 172 -8.70 3.33 -4.03
N SER A 173 -8.79 2.09 -3.53
CA SER A 173 -9.22 0.92 -4.31
C SER A 173 -10.72 0.99 -4.63
N PRO A 174 -11.15 0.52 -5.82
CA PRO A 174 -12.56 0.54 -6.26
C PRO A 174 -13.48 -0.55 -5.66
#